data_AF-A0A1Q7ZCD0-F1
#
_entry.id   AF-A0A1Q7ZCD0-F1
#
_cell.length_a   1.000
_cell.length_b   1.000
_cell.length_c   1.000
_cell.angle_alpha   90.00
_cell.angle_beta   90.00
_cell.angle_gamma   90.00
#
_symmetry.space_group_name_H-M   'P 1'
#
loop_
_entity.id
_entity.type
_entity.pdbx_description
1 polymer ?
#
loop_
_entity_poly.entity_id
_entity_poly.type
_entity_poly.pdbx_seq_one_letter_code
_entity_poly.pdbx_strand_id
1 'polypeptide(L)' 'MPTYHIEDASCIMGAESIRHKPFGASAEITTRDWLPEGPATVGLTAGASTPNNKIGEVVASIAALRGVTDL' A
#
# COMPACT_ATOMS: atom_id res chain seq x y z
N MET A 1 -3.44 8.69 -11.56
CA MET A 1 -3.28 7.36 -10.94
C MET A 1 -3.99 7.38 -9.60
N PRO A 2 -4.58 6.26 -9.15
CA PRO A 2 -5.14 6.18 -7.80
C PRO A 2 -4.03 6.35 -6.75
N THR A 3 -4.37 6.98 -5.63
CA THR A 3 -3.46 7.24 -4.52
C THR A 3 -4.14 6.81 -3.23
N TYR A 4 -3.42 6.05 -2.41
CA TYR A 4 -3.94 5.47 -1.17
C TYR A 4 -3.08 5.96 0.00
N HIS A 5 -3.69 6.70 0.91
CA HIS A 5 -3.03 7.07 2.18
C HIS A 5 -3.29 5.96 3.19
N ILE A 6 -2.23 5.24 3.54
CA ILE A 6 -2.26 4.15 4.52
C ILE A 6 -1.41 4.51 5.74
N GLU A 7 -1.78 4.00 6.90
CA GLU A 7 -0.99 4.17 8.13
C GLU A 7 0.26 3.30 8.09
N ASP A 8 0.13 2.03 7.72
CA ASP A 8 1.23 1.07 7.59
C ASP A 8 0.87 -0.10 6.65
N ALA A 9 1.74 -1.11 6.57
CA ALA A 9 1.58 -2.26 5.70
C ALA A 9 0.36 -3.14 6.03
N SER A 10 -0.21 -3.07 7.24
CA SER A 10 -1.41 -3.84 7.62
C SER A 10 -2.67 -3.38 6.88
N CYS A 11 -2.64 -2.18 6.29
CA CYS A 11 -3.66 -1.66 5.41
C CYS A 11 -3.72 -2.38 4.04
N ILE A 12 -2.65 -3.06 3.64
CA ILE A 12 -2.62 -3.88 2.43
C ILE A 12 -3.24 -5.23 2.77
N MET A 13 -4.49 -5.42 2.34
CA MET A 13 -5.30 -6.58 2.70
C MET A 13 -5.24 -7.69 1.65
N GLY A 14 -4.24 -7.68 0.78
CA GLY A 14 -4.12 -8.57 -0.38
C GLY A 14 -4.00 -7.78 -1.70
N ALA A 15 -3.93 -8.50 -2.82
CA ALA A 15 -3.92 -7.86 -4.14
C ALA A 15 -5.31 -7.31 -4.52
N GLU A 16 -6.36 -7.91 -3.95
CA GLU A 16 -7.75 -7.60 -4.19
C GLU A 16 -8.23 -6.37 -3.44
N SER A 17 -7.61 -5.98 -2.33
CA SER A 17 -8.10 -4.85 -1.52
C SER A 17 -7.05 -4.14 -0.68
N ILE A 18 -7.29 -2.83 -0.48
CA ILE A 18 -6.50 -1.95 0.37
C ILE A 18 -7.44 -1.11 1.24
N ARG A 19 -7.13 -1.02 2.54
CA ARG A 19 -7.79 -0.08 3.46
C ARG A 19 -7.00 1.22 3.46
N HIS A 20 -7.64 2.35 3.24
CA HIS A 20 -6.96 3.66 3.19
C HIS A 20 -7.87 4.78 3.64
N LYS A 21 -7.28 5.93 3.95
CA LYS A 21 -8.00 7.16 4.29
C LYS A 21 -8.08 8.08 3.06
N PRO A 22 -9.28 8.28 2.47
CA PRO A 22 -9.45 9.25 1.41
C PRO A 22 -9.12 10.67 1.86
N PHE A 23 -8.68 11.50 0.92
CA PHE A 23 -8.44 12.92 1.20
C PHE A 23 -9.73 13.60 1.69
N GLY A 24 -9.65 14.31 2.80
CA GLY A 24 -10.79 15.01 3.42
C GLY A 24 -11.77 14.11 4.19
N ALA A 25 -11.59 12.79 4.18
CA ALA A 25 -12.40 11.87 4.97
C ALA A 25 -11.85 11.74 6.41
N SER A 26 -12.74 11.52 7.37
CA SER A 26 -12.38 11.21 8.76
C SER A 26 -12.13 9.71 8.98
N ALA A 27 -12.84 8.86 8.23
CA ALA A 27 -12.80 7.41 8.35
C ALA A 27 -12.04 6.73 7.20
N GLU A 28 -11.49 5.56 7.48
CA GLU A 28 -10.91 4.67 6.47
C GLU A 28 -12.00 3.97 5.65
N ILE A 29 -11.68 3.65 4.40
CA ILE A 29 -12.50 2.82 3.52
C ILE A 29 -11.66 1.69 2.94
N THR A 30 -12.31 0.62 2.50
CA THR A 30 -11.66 -0.43 1.70
C THR A 30 -11.94 -0.21 0.22
N THR A 31 -10.89 -0.11 -0.59
CA THR A 31 -10.96 -0.08 -2.05
C THR A 31 -10.55 -1.44 -2.60
N ARG A 32 -11.34 -1.95 -3.56
CA ARG A 32 -11.04 -3.21 -4.27
C ARG A 32 -10.22 -2.93 -5.53
N ASP A 33 -9.60 -3.98 -6.07
CA ASP A 33 -8.87 -3.97 -7.35
C ASP A 33 -7.79 -2.88 -7.42
N TRP A 34 -7.16 -2.61 -6.27
CA TRP A 34 -6.22 -1.51 -6.11
C TRP A 34 -4.87 -1.77 -6.78
N LEU A 35 -4.51 -3.05 -6.90
CA LEU A 35 -3.23 -3.52 -7.41
C LEU A 35 -3.47 -4.32 -8.71
N PRO A 36 -3.23 -3.72 -9.90
CA PRO A 36 -3.57 -4.33 -11.19
C PRO A 36 -2.74 -5.58 -11.49
N GLU A 37 -3.33 -6.57 -12.15
CA GLU A 37 -2.62 -7.78 -12.58
C GLU A 37 -1.47 -7.49 -13.57
N GLY A 38 -0.47 -8.37 -13.60
CA GLY A 38 0.69 -8.25 -14.49
C GLY A 38 1.73 -7.20 -14.06
N PRO A 39 2.61 -6.79 -14.99
CA PRO A 39 3.62 -5.77 -14.72
C PRO A 39 2.98 -4.43 -14.35
N ALA A 40 3.41 -3.85 -13.22
CA ALA A 40 2.91 -2.57 -12.74
C ALA A 40 4.03 -1.74 -12.11
N THR A 41 3.89 -0.42 -12.22
CA THR A 41 4.77 0.54 -11.52
C THR A 41 4.00 1.14 -10.37
N VAL A 42 4.51 0.97 -9.14
CA VAL A 42 3.94 1.55 -7.92
C VAL A 42 4.87 2.65 -7.42
N GLY A 43 4.35 3.86 -7.28
CA GLY A 43 5.05 4.96 -6.63
C GLY A 43 4.78 4.96 -5.13
N LEU A 44 5.83 5.07 -4.31
CA LEU A 44 5.72 5.17 -2.86
C LEU A 44 6.32 6.50 -2.40
N THR A 45 5.65 7.12 -1.44
CA THR A 45 6.15 8.28 -0.71
C THR A 45 5.66 8.20 0.73
N ALA A 46 6.33 8.89 1.64
CA ALA A 46 5.97 8.90 3.04
C ALA A 46 6.13 10.31 3.61
N GLY A 47 5.38 10.61 4.66
CA GLY A 47 5.53 11.87 5.40
C GLY A 47 6.89 11.93 6.10
N ALA A 48 7.34 13.14 6.43
CA ALA A 48 8.64 13.37 7.06
C ALA A 48 8.84 12.60 8.39
N SER A 49 7.76 12.24 9.07
CA SER A 49 7.78 11.51 10.35
C SER A 49 7.70 9.98 10.20
N THR A 50 7.58 9.45 8.99
CA THR A 50 7.45 8.01 8.79
C THR A 50 8.84 7.35 8.80
N PRO A 51 9.14 6.44 9.74
CA PRO A 51 10.45 5.80 9.81
C PRO A 51 10.67 4.83 8.64
N ASN A 52 11.93 4.65 8.24
CA ASN A 52 12.30 3.86 7.06
C ASN A 52 11.82 2.40 7.12
N ASN A 53 11.78 1.79 8.32
CA ASN A 53 11.29 0.42 8.47
C ASN A 53 9.83 0.28 8.03
N LYS A 54 8.98 1.29 8.29
CA LYS A 54 7.58 1.27 7.85
C LYS A 54 7.45 1.33 6.33
N ILE A 55 8.33 2.07 5.67
CA ILE A 55 8.41 2.08 4.19
C ILE A 55 8.84 0.69 3.69
N GLY A 56 9.85 0.09 4.31
CA GLY A 56 10.33 -1.26 3.97
C GLY A 56 9.26 -2.34 4.13
N GLU A 57 8.48 -2.29 5.22
CA GLU A 57 7.34 -3.19 5.43
C GLU A 57 6.29 -3.08 4.32
N VAL A 58 5.98 -1.87 3.85
CA VAL A 58 5.05 -1.65 2.73
C VAL A 58 5.63 -2.23 1.44
N VAL A 59 6.91 -1.97 1.13
CA VAL A 59 7.58 -2.53 -0.06
C VAL A 59 7.55 -4.06 -0.03
N ALA A 60 7.92 -4.66 1.12
CA ALA A 60 7.92 -6.10 1.30
C ALA A 60 6.53 -6.71 1.14
N SER A 61 5.48 -6.07 1.68
CA SER A 61 4.10 -6.51 1.53
C SER A 61 3.66 -6.53 0.06
N ILE A 62 3.92 -5.46 -0.71
CA ILE A 62 3.57 -5.39 -2.14
C ILE A 62 4.34 -6.43 -2.95
N ALA A 63 5.62 -6.62 -2.66
CA ALA A 63 6.47 -7.59 -3.34
C ALA A 63 6.04 -9.04 -3.05
N ALA A 64 5.63 -9.35 -1.82
CA ALA A 64 5.10 -10.65 -1.44
C ALA A 64 3.79 -10.97 -2.21
N LEU A 65 2.93 -9.98 -2.46
CA LEU A 65 1.75 -10.12 -3.34
C LEU A 65 2.09 -10.39 -4.81
N ARG A 66 3.39 -10.33 -5.16
CA ARG A 66 3.95 -10.67 -6.48
C ARG A 66 4.86 -11.89 -6.45
N GLY A 67 4.86 -12.64 -5.35
CA GLY A 67 5.68 -13.84 -5.19
C GLY A 67 7.16 -13.57 -4.98
N VAL A 68 7.55 -12.34 -4.61
CA VAL A 68 8.92 -11.99 -4.24
C VAL A 68 9.03 -12.09 -2.71
N THR A 69 9.81 -13.05 -2.22
CA THR A 69 9.88 -13.38 -0.78
C THR A 69 11.20 -13.03 -0.10
N ASP A 70 12.24 -12.67 -0.86
CA ASP A 70 13.57 -12.34 -0.34
C ASP A 70 13.92 -10.87 -0.65
N LEU A 71 13.52 -9.95 0.24
CA LEU A 71 13.85 -8.51 0.19
C LEU A 71 14.70 -8.08 1.38
#